data_AF-A0A925YIA3-F1
#
_entry.id   AF-A0A925YIA3-F1
#
_cell.length_a   1.000
_cell.length_b   1.000
_cell.length_c   1.000
_cell.angle_alpha   90.00
_cell.angle_beta   90.00
_cell.angle_gamma   90.00
#
_symmetry.space_group_name_H-M   'P 1'
#
loop_
_entity.id
_entity.type
_entity.pdbx_description
1 polymer ?
#
loop_
_entity_poly.entity_id
_entity_poly.type
_entity_poly.pdbx_seq_one_letter_code
_entity_poly.pdbx_strand_id
1 'polypeptide(L)'
;MGLSVTVGMLADLERNDAEGAAWFREELAKVNRVLEANGIAAFTEPGTLARELRLNAADSYPYSFLHYLRRAYAFQREGLPLTPAGDRVSK
;
A
#
# COMPACT_ATOMS: atom_id res chain seq x y z
N MET A 1 18.19 -0.93 -7.03
CA MET A 1 17.56 0.23 -6.35
C MET A 1 16.17 0.38 -6.92
N GLY A 2 15.17 -0.22 -6.27
CA GLY A 2 13.76 -0.16 -6.69
C GLY A 2 12.94 0.52 -5.60
N LEU A 3 11.87 1.21 -5.98
CA LEU A 3 10.87 1.72 -5.06
C LEU A 3 9.85 0.58 -4.81
N SER A 4 9.86 -0.02 -3.62
CA SER A 4 8.82 -0.94 -3.20
C SER A 4 7.73 -0.17 -2.45
N VAL A 5 6.47 -0.49 -2.77
CA VAL A 5 5.30 -0.01 -2.04
C VAL A 5 4.74 -1.23 -1.32
N THR A 6 5.02 -1.32 -0.02
CA THR A 6 4.59 -2.43 0.83
C THR A 6 3.51 -1.93 1.79
N VAL A 7 2.48 -2.75 2.01
CA VAL A 7 1.44 -2.54 3.03
C VAL A 7 1.38 -3.77 3.93
N GLY A 8 1.14 -3.57 5.22
CA GLY A 8 1.18 -4.62 6.24
C GLY A 8 2.51 -4.77 6.96
N MET A 9 3.46 -3.85 6.75
CA MET A 9 4.76 -3.89 7.43
C MET A 9 4.59 -3.73 8.95
N LEU A 10 3.73 -2.80 9.37
CA LEU A 10 3.49 -2.59 10.80
C LEU A 10 2.85 -3.83 11.45
N ALA A 11 1.90 -4.49 10.79
CA ALA A 11 1.29 -5.72 11.29
C ALA A 11 2.28 -6.88 11.44
N ASP A 12 3.25 -6.99 10.53
CA ASP A 12 4.31 -8.00 10.64
C ASP A 12 5.26 -7.67 11.81
N LEU A 13 5.71 -6.43 11.90
CA LEU A 13 6.59 -5.97 12.99
C LEU A 13 5.91 -6.09 14.36
N GLU A 14 4.64 -5.72 14.49
CA GLU A 14 3.90 -5.87 15.76
C GLU A 14 3.89 -7.32 16.28
N ARG A 15 3.99 -8.31 15.38
CA ARG A 15 4.05 -9.72 15.72
C ARG A 15 5.46 -10.22 15.99
N ASN A 16 6.42 -9.78 15.20
CA ASN A 16 7.76 -10.40 15.13
C ASN A 16 8.87 -9.55 15.76
N ASP A 17 8.68 -8.23 15.85
CA ASP A 17 9.70 -7.26 16.29
C ASP A 17 9.07 -5.97 16.85
N ALA A 18 8.83 -5.93 18.16
CA ALA A 18 8.21 -4.78 18.83
C ALA A 18 9.08 -3.51 18.79
N GLU A 19 10.40 -3.65 18.77
CA GLU A 19 11.34 -2.51 18.66
C GLU A 19 11.27 -1.94 17.24
N GLY A 20 11.35 -2.80 16.22
CA GLY A 20 11.14 -2.43 14.83
C GLY A 20 9.79 -1.77 14.60
N ALA A 21 8.72 -2.25 15.23
CA ALA A 21 7.39 -1.63 15.16
C ALA A 21 7.36 -0.22 15.75
N ALA A 22 8.02 0.01 16.88
CA ALA A 22 8.12 1.34 17.48
C ALA A 22 8.88 2.30 16.57
N TRP A 23 10.05 1.88 16.09
CA TRP A 23 10.86 2.66 15.16
C TRP A 23 10.11 2.98 13.86
N PHE A 24 9.39 2.00 13.29
CA PHE A 24 8.62 2.19 12.07
C PHE A 24 7.48 3.20 12.23
N ARG A 25 6.80 3.23 13.39
CA ARG A 25 5.79 4.26 13.69
C ARG A 25 6.38 5.66 13.76
N GLU A 26 7.58 5.81 14.30
CA GLU A 26 8.26 7.11 14.33
C GLU A 26 8.63 7.60 12.93
N GLU A 27 9.13 6.72 12.07
CA GLU A 27 9.42 7.05 10.67
C GLU A 27 8.16 7.44 9.89
N LEU A 28 7.06 6.69 10.05
CA LEU A 28 5.77 7.06 9.47
C LEU A 28 5.26 8.42 9.96
N ALA A 29 5.44 8.74 11.23
CA ALA A 29 5.07 10.06 11.77
C ALA A 29 5.87 11.19 11.11
N LYS A 30 7.16 10.97 10.79
CA LYS A 30 7.98 11.95 10.05
C LYS A 30 7.46 12.14 8.62
N VAL A 31 7.14 11.05 7.92
CA VAL A 31 6.57 11.09 6.56
C VAL A 31 5.23 11.83 6.55
N ASN A 32 4.34 11.53 7.51
CA ASN A 32 3.03 12.18 7.60
C ASN A 32 3.12 13.70 7.80
N ARG A 33 4.08 14.20 8.59
CA ARG A 33 4.32 15.64 8.71
C ARG A 33 4.64 16.29 7.35
N VAL A 34 5.40 15.60 6.50
CA VAL A 34 5.72 16.09 5.15
C VAL A 34 4.49 16.05 4.25
N LEU A 35 3.69 14.98 4.30
CA LEU A 35 2.44 14.89 3.54
C LEU A 35 1.48 16.02 3.90
N GLU A 36 1.24 16.21 5.20
CA GLU A 36 0.36 17.26 5.73
C GLU A 36 0.84 18.65 5.34
N ALA A 37 2.15 18.91 5.42
CA ALA A 37 2.74 20.20 5.00
C ALA A 37 2.53 20.50 3.51
N ASN A 38 2.28 19.48 2.68
CA ASN A 38 1.97 19.61 1.26
C ASN A 38 0.47 19.49 0.96
N GLY A 39 -0.40 19.53 1.97
CA GLY A 39 -1.85 19.40 1.80
C GLY A 39 -2.32 18.00 1.39
N ILE A 40 -1.48 16.98 1.57
CA ILE A 40 -1.79 15.58 1.31
C ILE A 40 -2.23 14.93 2.63
N ALA A 41 -3.27 14.10 2.58
CA ALA A 41 -3.76 13.39 3.76
C ALA A 41 -2.67 12.45 4.33
N ALA A 42 -2.56 12.44 5.66
CA ALA A 42 -1.67 11.51 6.37
C ALA A 42 -2.05 10.05 6.10
N PHE A 43 -1.04 9.20 6.06
CA PHE A 43 -1.18 7.77 5.87
C PHE A 43 -1.19 7.04 7.22
N THR A 44 -2.09 6.08 7.40
CA THR A 44 -2.11 5.18 8.55
C THR A 44 -1.88 3.76 8.07
N GLU A 45 -0.73 3.20 8.42
CA GLU A 45 -0.41 1.80 8.12
C GLU A 45 -1.29 0.86 8.97
N PRO A 46 -1.84 -0.21 8.38
CA PRO A 46 -2.60 -1.19 9.14
C PRO A 46 -1.73 -1.95 10.16
N GLY A 47 -2.12 -1.91 11.44
CA GLY A 47 -1.52 -2.76 12.49
C GLY A 47 -2.02 -4.21 12.46
N THR A 48 -3.08 -4.50 11.70
CA THR A 48 -3.55 -5.86 11.47
C THR A 48 -3.85 -6.06 9.98
N LEU A 49 -3.59 -7.28 9.51
CA LEU A 49 -3.88 -7.67 8.13
C LEU A 49 -5.13 -8.53 8.09
N ALA A 50 -6.02 -8.26 7.14
CA ALA A 50 -7.13 -9.15 6.86
C ALA A 50 -6.61 -10.53 6.45
N ARG A 51 -7.31 -11.60 6.87
CA ARG A 51 -6.93 -13.00 6.60
C ARG A 51 -6.83 -13.31 5.09
N GLU A 52 -7.46 -12.50 4.25
CA GLU A 52 -7.44 -12.61 2.79
C GLU A 52 -6.58 -11.51 2.17
N LEU A 53 -5.27 -11.56 2.39
CA LEU A 53 -4.34 -10.88 1.50
C LEU A 53 -4.08 -11.77 0.29
N ARG A 54 -4.17 -11.21 -0.92
CA ARG A 54 -3.69 -11.93 -2.11
C ARG A 54 -2.19 -12.20 -1.90
N LEU A 55 -1.81 -13.47 -1.81
CA LEU A 55 -0.46 -14.01 -1.51
C LEU A 55 0.66 -13.56 -2.47
N ASN A 56 0.38 -12.70 -3.43
CA ASN A 56 1.18 -12.56 -4.65
C ASN A 56 2.12 -11.34 -4.63
N ALA A 57 2.35 -10.70 -3.49
CA ALA A 57 3.00 -9.39 -3.45
C ALA A 57 4.12 -9.28 -2.41
N ALA A 58 4.79 -10.39 -2.07
CA ALA A 58 5.88 -10.33 -1.08
C ALA A 58 7.09 -9.51 -1.56
N ASP A 59 7.41 -9.52 -2.87
CA ASP A 59 8.64 -8.88 -3.38
C ASP A 59 8.47 -7.99 -4.63
N SER A 60 7.29 -8.00 -5.26
CA SER A 60 6.99 -7.20 -6.46
C SER A 60 5.49 -7.25 -6.79
N TYR A 61 5.03 -6.33 -7.64
CA TYR A 61 3.72 -6.45 -8.26
C TYR A 61 3.74 -7.56 -9.31
N PRO A 62 2.80 -8.53 -9.29
CA PRO A 62 2.62 -9.46 -10.40
C PRO A 62 2.49 -8.67 -11.70
N TYR A 63 3.01 -9.17 -12.81
CA TYR A 63 2.91 -8.48 -14.09
C TYR A 63 1.45 -8.13 -14.46
N SER A 64 0.51 -8.98 -14.05
CA SER A 64 -0.93 -8.73 -14.21
C SER A 64 -1.41 -7.44 -13.53
N PHE A 65 -0.73 -7.00 -12.47
CA PHE A 65 -1.06 -5.78 -11.74
C PHE A 65 -0.69 -4.49 -12.47
N LEU A 66 0.26 -4.55 -13.42
CA LEU A 66 0.61 -3.41 -14.27
C LEU A 66 -0.58 -2.94 -15.11
N HIS A 67 -1.51 -3.84 -15.46
CA HIS A 67 -2.73 -3.46 -16.17
C HIS A 67 -3.66 -2.61 -15.29
N TYR A 68 -3.75 -2.90 -13.99
CA TYR A 68 -4.52 -2.06 -13.06
C TYR A 68 -3.87 -0.70 -12.85
N LEU A 69 -2.54 -0.63 -12.75
CA LEU A 69 -1.82 0.64 -12.64
C LEU A 69 -1.99 1.52 -13.89
N ARG A 70 -1.86 0.92 -15.09
CA ARG A 70 -2.12 1.63 -16.36
C ARG A 70 -3.56 2.11 -16.45
N ARG A 71 -4.53 1.30 -16.01
CA ARG A 71 -5.94 1.70 -15.94
C ARG A 71 -6.17 2.83 -14.96
N ALA A 72 -5.59 2.77 -13.76
CA ALA A 72 -5.69 3.82 -12.77
C ALA A 72 -5.11 5.15 -13.27
N TYR A 73 -3.94 5.11 -13.89
CA TYR A 73 -3.32 6.28 -14.51
C TYR A 73 -4.19 6.87 -15.63
N ALA A 74 -4.75 6.03 -16.51
CA ALA A 74 -5.66 6.48 -17.56
C ALA A 74 -6.90 7.17 -16.98
N PHE A 75 -7.54 6.57 -15.98
CA PHE A 75 -8.70 7.17 -15.30
C PHE A 75 -8.36 8.53 -14.69
N GLN A 76 -7.24 8.63 -13.98
CA GLN A 76 -6.79 9.88 -13.39
C GLN A 76 -6.52 10.95 -14.46
N ARG A 77 -5.88 10.58 -15.57
CA ARG A 77 -5.56 11.50 -16.67
C ARG A 77 -6.83 12.02 -17.36
N GLU A 78 -7.83 11.18 -17.52
CA GLU A 78 -9.11 11.55 -18.16
C GLU A 78 -10.12 12.18 -17.17
N GLY A 79 -9.75 12.37 -15.90
CA GLY A 79 -10.65 12.91 -14.87
C GLY A 79 -11.82 11.97 -14.52
N LEU A 80 -11.66 10.68 -14.76
CA LEU A 80 -12.68 9.66 -14.52
C LEU A 80 -12.53 9.02 -13.14
N PRO A 81 -13.63 8.67 -12.45
CA PRO A 81 -13.59 8.06 -11.14
C PRO A 81 -13.05 6.63 -11.21
N LEU A 82 -12.05 6.31 -10.39
CA LEU A 82 -11.46 4.97 -10.32
C LEU A 82 -12.51 3.94 -9.87
N THR A 83 -12.84 2.99 -10.73
CA THR A 83 -13.78 1.90 -10.41
C THR A 83 -13.03 0.59 -10.16
N PRO A 84 -13.52 -0.31 -9.30
CA PRO A 84 -12.91 -1.62 -9.09
C PRO A 84 -12.73 -2.36 -10.41
N ALA A 85 -11.56 -2.96 -10.62
CA ALA A 85 -11.38 -3.84 -11.76
C ALA A 85 -12.12 -5.15 -11.46
N GLY A 86 -13.08 -5.50 -12.31
CA GLY A 86 -13.91 -6.69 -12.15
C GLY A 86 -13.12 -7.97 -12.41
N ASP A 87 -12.30 -8.38 -11.45
CA ASP A 87 -11.66 -9.68 -11.49
C ASP A 87 -12.70 -10.73 -11.13
N ARG A 88 -13.00 -11.65 -12.06
CA ARG A 88 -13.67 -12.90 -11.67
C ARG A 88 -12.70 -13.66 -10.78
N VAL A 89 -13.15 -13.97 -9.56
CA VAL A 89 -12.45 -14.91 -8.68
C VAL A 89 -12.40 -16.24 -9.43
N SER A 90 -11.21 -16.64 -9.90
CA SER A 90 -11.01 -18.00 -10.41
C SER A 90 -11.32 -18.96 -9.27
N LYS A 91 -12.24 -19.90 -9.55
CA LYS A 91 -12.62 -20.99 -8.63
C LYS A 91 -11.42 -21.84 -8.25
#